data_AF-A0A251T0T7-F1
#
_entry.id   AF-A0A251T0T7-F1
#
_cell.length_a   1.000
_cell.length_b   1.000
_cell.length_c   1.000
_cell.angle_alpha   90.00
_cell.angle_beta   90.00
_cell.angle_gamma   90.00
#
_symmetry.space_group_name_H-M   'P 1'
#
loop_
_entity.id
_entity.type
_entity.pdbx_description
1 polymer ?
#
loop_
_entity_poly.entity_id
_entity_poly.type
_entity_poly.pdbx_seq_one_letter_code
_entity_poly.pdbx_strand_id
1 'polypeptide(L)'
;MQTREVDHGTVTYLEKVGFLSSNLLSAHTVWVNENEIGFLSNHDVKVSHCPAAAMRMLGFAPIKEMLDANVCVSLGTDGAPSNNRMSIVDEMYLASLINKGREVYTKDTTDPTALPAESVLKMATVNGAKAVLWENEIGSLEVGKKVIILFSPKT
;
A
#
# COMPACT_ATOMS: atom_id res chain seq x y z
N MET A 1 -27.47 17.96 4.10
CA MET A 1 -26.95 17.78 2.73
C MET A 1 -26.88 16.28 2.49
N GLN A 2 -27.87 15.70 1.79
CA GLN A 2 -27.90 14.27 1.49
C GLN A 2 -26.77 13.98 0.50
N THR A 3 -25.73 13.28 0.96
CA THR A 3 -24.65 12.82 0.09
C THR A 3 -25.06 11.48 -0.54
N ARG A 4 -25.20 11.52 -1.87
CA ARG A 4 -25.27 10.45 -2.89
C ARG A 4 -25.50 9.01 -2.40
N GLU A 5 -26.62 8.47 -2.84
CA GLU A 5 -27.02 7.06 -2.87
C GLU A 5 -25.95 6.17 -3.52
N VAL A 6 -25.05 5.58 -2.73
CA VAL A 6 -24.15 4.53 -3.20
C VAL A 6 -24.36 3.30 -2.34
N ASP A 7 -24.94 2.25 -2.92
CA ASP A 7 -25.35 1.03 -2.20
C ASP A 7 -24.17 0.15 -1.76
N HIS A 8 -22.94 0.50 -2.14
CA HIS A 8 -21.75 -0.30 -1.90
C HIS A 8 -20.46 0.52 -2.04
N GLY A 9 -19.39 0.08 -1.40
CA GLY A 9 -18.05 0.68 -1.55
C GLY A 9 -17.49 0.54 -2.97
N THR A 10 -16.45 1.32 -3.27
CA THR A 10 -15.84 1.36 -4.61
C THR A 10 -15.33 0.00 -5.07
N VAL A 11 -14.65 -0.74 -4.21
CA VAL A 11 -14.09 -2.06 -4.57
C VAL A 11 -15.22 -3.06 -4.78
N THR A 12 -16.26 -3.01 -3.95
CA THR A 12 -17.46 -3.85 -4.11
C THR A 12 -18.16 -3.60 -5.44
N TYR A 13 -18.20 -2.35 -5.92
CA TYR A 13 -18.73 -2.05 -7.26
C TYR A 13 -17.88 -2.67 -8.36
N LEU A 14 -16.57 -2.45 -8.29
CA LEU A 14 -15.61 -2.95 -9.29
C LEU A 14 -15.62 -4.47 -9.37
N GLU A 15 -15.85 -5.14 -8.24
CA GLU A 15 -16.08 -6.58 -8.18
C GLU A 15 -17.34 -6.99 -8.96
N LYS A 16 -18.48 -6.36 -8.70
CA LYS A 16 -19.76 -6.68 -9.36
C LYS A 16 -19.71 -6.55 -10.89
N VAL A 17 -18.91 -5.63 -11.41
CA VAL A 17 -18.75 -5.41 -12.84
C VAL A 17 -17.59 -6.20 -13.46
N GLY A 18 -16.88 -7.03 -12.68
CA GLY A 18 -15.77 -7.87 -13.15
C GLY A 18 -14.51 -7.08 -13.53
N PHE A 19 -14.28 -5.91 -12.92
CA PHE A 19 -13.15 -5.04 -13.23
C PHE A 19 -11.88 -5.38 -12.42
N LEU A 20 -12.03 -6.00 -11.25
CA LEU A 20 -10.88 -6.39 -10.43
C LEU A 20 -10.04 -7.46 -11.16
N SER A 21 -8.73 -7.23 -11.25
CA SER A 21 -7.82 -8.13 -11.95
C SER A 21 -6.38 -7.96 -11.47
N SER A 22 -5.54 -8.90 -11.85
CA SER A 22 -4.11 -8.86 -11.54
C SER A 22 -3.36 -7.70 -12.20
N ASN A 23 -3.95 -7.02 -13.19
CA ASN A 23 -3.34 -5.82 -13.82
C ASN A 23 -3.90 -4.51 -13.24
N LEU A 24 -4.66 -4.57 -12.15
CA LEU A 24 -5.15 -3.38 -11.45
C LEU A 24 -4.20 -2.98 -10.32
N LEU A 25 -3.83 -1.69 -10.31
CA LEU A 25 -3.11 -1.04 -9.21
C LEU A 25 -4.04 -0.03 -8.51
N SER A 26 -4.47 -0.36 -7.30
CA SER A 26 -5.31 0.50 -6.47
C SER A 26 -4.46 1.46 -5.64
N ALA A 27 -4.51 2.75 -5.97
CA ALA A 27 -3.80 3.79 -5.22
C ALA A 27 -4.56 4.18 -3.94
N HIS A 28 -3.82 4.49 -2.89
CA HIS A 28 -4.28 4.91 -1.56
C HIS A 28 -5.02 3.82 -0.76
N THR A 29 -6.13 3.30 -1.28
CA THR A 29 -6.95 2.23 -0.69
C THR A 29 -7.24 2.48 0.81
N VAL A 30 -7.62 3.71 1.16
CA VAL A 30 -7.80 4.14 2.56
C VAL A 30 -9.16 3.68 3.14
N TRP A 31 -10.22 3.84 2.36
CA TRP A 31 -11.60 3.62 2.79
C TRP A 31 -12.13 2.29 2.24
N VAL A 32 -11.57 1.19 2.75
CA VAL A 32 -12.02 -0.17 2.42
C VAL A 32 -12.36 -0.93 3.68
N ASN A 33 -13.35 -1.82 3.59
CA ASN A 33 -13.70 -2.76 4.65
C ASN A 33 -13.07 -4.15 4.40
N GLU A 34 -13.25 -5.07 5.35
CA GLU A 34 -12.70 -6.44 5.28
C GLU A 34 -13.15 -7.22 4.03
N ASN A 35 -14.42 -7.09 3.62
CA ASN A 35 -14.91 -7.76 2.40
C ASN A 35 -14.21 -7.22 1.16
N GLU A 36 -14.00 -5.91 1.10
CA GLU A 36 -13.30 -5.25 -0.01
C GLU A 36 -11.82 -5.64 -0.06
N ILE A 37 -11.14 -5.75 1.08
CA ILE A 37 -9.78 -6.31 1.15
C ILE A 37 -9.76 -7.75 0.62
N GLY A 38 -10.77 -8.55 0.98
CA GLY A 38 -10.96 -9.90 0.44
C GLY A 38 -11.08 -9.93 -1.09
N PHE A 39 -11.87 -9.01 -1.68
CA PHE A 39 -11.98 -8.91 -3.14
C PHE A 39 -10.66 -8.54 -3.81
N LEU A 40 -9.91 -7.59 -3.24
CA LEU A 40 -8.58 -7.22 -3.74
C LEU A 40 -7.62 -8.43 -3.75
N SER A 41 -7.63 -9.20 -2.65
CA SER A 41 -6.80 -10.40 -2.53
C SER A 41 -7.18 -11.48 -3.54
N ASN A 42 -8.48 -11.82 -3.61
CA ASN A 42 -9.00 -12.87 -4.49
C ASN A 42 -8.71 -12.61 -5.98
N HIS A 43 -8.60 -11.34 -6.38
CA HIS A 43 -8.32 -10.93 -7.77
C HIS A 43 -6.85 -10.58 -8.03
N ASP A 44 -5.94 -10.78 -7.06
CA ASP A 44 -4.52 -10.39 -7.11
C ASP A 44 -4.33 -8.91 -7.50
N VAL A 45 -5.24 -8.04 -7.02
CA VAL A 45 -5.11 -6.58 -7.18
C VAL A 45 -3.95 -6.11 -6.32
N LYS A 46 -3.12 -5.22 -6.88
CA LYS A 46 -2.01 -4.61 -6.14
C LYS A 46 -2.42 -3.27 -5.58
N VAL A 47 -1.81 -2.88 -4.46
CA VAL A 47 -2.09 -1.62 -3.79
C VAL A 47 -0.83 -0.75 -3.77
N SER A 48 -0.95 0.52 -4.16
CA SER A 48 0.09 1.53 -3.93
C SER A 48 -0.29 2.38 -2.72
N HIS A 49 0.39 2.15 -1.60
CA HIS A 49 0.21 2.91 -0.37
C HIS A 49 1.01 4.22 -0.43
N CYS A 50 0.30 5.35 -0.34
CA CYS A 50 0.91 6.69 -0.34
C CYS A 50 0.71 7.36 1.03
N PRO A 51 1.49 7.00 2.07
CA PRO A 51 1.22 7.40 3.45
C PRO A 51 1.19 8.92 3.67
N ALA A 52 2.16 9.67 3.15
CA ALA A 52 2.20 11.12 3.37
C ALA A 52 0.99 11.84 2.76
N ALA A 53 0.65 11.50 1.52
CA ALA A 53 -0.51 12.06 0.83
C ALA A 53 -1.83 11.63 1.48
N ALA A 54 -1.94 10.35 1.86
CA ALA A 54 -3.12 9.83 2.54
C ALA A 54 -3.37 10.56 3.86
N MET A 55 -2.35 10.73 4.72
CA MET A 55 -2.51 11.48 5.97
C MET A 55 -2.95 12.93 5.76
N ARG A 56 -2.56 13.55 4.65
CA ARG A 56 -2.90 14.95 4.37
C ARG A 56 -4.37 15.14 4.01
N MET A 57 -5.00 14.17 3.34
CA MET A 57 -6.32 14.38 2.73
C MET A 57 -7.34 13.25 2.90
N LEU A 58 -6.90 12.03 3.22
CA LEU A 58 -7.73 10.82 3.12
C LEU A 58 -7.87 10.07 4.45
N GLY A 59 -6.80 9.96 5.25
CA GLY A 59 -6.78 9.17 6.49
C GLY A 59 -5.72 8.07 6.48
N PHE A 60 -6.02 6.95 7.15
CA PHE A 60 -5.05 5.87 7.42
C PHE A 60 -5.52 4.55 6.80
N ALA A 61 -4.79 4.07 5.78
CA ALA A 61 -5.12 2.82 5.11
C ALA A 61 -4.90 1.58 6.01
N PRO A 62 -5.74 0.53 5.90
CA PRO A 62 -5.61 -0.73 6.64
C PRO A 62 -4.51 -1.63 6.05
N ILE A 63 -3.25 -1.17 6.07
CA ILE A 63 -2.15 -1.88 5.39
C ILE A 63 -1.82 -3.21 6.07
N LYS A 64 -1.91 -3.29 7.40
CA LYS A 64 -1.65 -4.54 8.12
C LYS A 64 -2.68 -5.61 7.71
N GLU A 65 -3.94 -5.23 7.67
CA GLU A 65 -5.04 -6.11 7.26
C GLU A 65 -4.90 -6.56 5.80
N MET A 66 -4.49 -5.66 4.90
CA MET A 66 -4.18 -6.00 3.51
C MET A 66 -3.04 -7.02 3.40
N LEU A 67 -1.93 -6.80 4.11
CA LEU A 67 -0.79 -7.72 4.11
C LEU A 67 -1.17 -9.08 4.70
N ASP A 68 -1.94 -9.11 5.78
CA ASP A 68 -2.44 -10.35 6.40
C ASP A 68 -3.38 -11.12 5.48
N ALA A 69 -4.13 -10.41 4.62
CA ALA A 69 -4.95 -10.98 3.56
C ALA A 69 -4.17 -11.34 2.29
N ASN A 70 -2.83 -11.29 2.29
CA ASN A 70 -1.95 -11.55 1.14
C ASN A 70 -2.10 -10.57 -0.05
N VAL A 71 -2.63 -9.37 0.17
CA VAL A 71 -2.64 -8.32 -0.85
C VAL A 71 -1.21 -7.82 -1.07
N CYS A 72 -0.79 -7.71 -2.34
CA CYS A 72 0.50 -7.13 -2.68
C CYS A 72 0.46 -5.60 -2.50
N VAL A 73 1.03 -5.12 -1.39
CA VAL A 73 1.12 -3.68 -1.11
C VAL A 73 2.53 -3.16 -1.43
N SER A 74 2.59 -2.10 -2.24
CA SER A 74 3.79 -1.30 -2.53
C SER A 74 3.71 0.10 -1.92
N LEU A 75 4.78 0.89 -2.02
CA LEU A 75 4.80 2.30 -1.65
C LEU A 75 4.73 3.21 -2.87
N GLY A 76 4.06 4.35 -2.73
CA GLY A 76 4.05 5.42 -3.70
C GLY A 76 4.14 6.77 -3.01
N THR A 77 4.70 7.78 -3.68
CA THR A 77 4.75 9.14 -3.13
C THR A 77 3.46 9.92 -3.37
N ASP A 78 2.66 9.52 -4.36
CA ASP A 78 1.62 10.38 -4.96
C ASP A 78 2.24 11.67 -5.54
N GLY A 79 1.40 12.66 -5.89
CA GLY A 79 1.80 13.92 -6.50
C GLY A 79 2.54 14.88 -5.57
N ALA A 80 3.36 15.74 -6.18
CA ALA A 80 4.11 16.78 -5.47
C ALA A 80 3.23 17.70 -4.59
N PRO A 81 1.98 18.07 -4.92
CA PRO A 81 1.14 18.91 -4.05
C PRO A 81 0.65 18.24 -2.76
N SER A 82 0.59 16.89 -2.73
CA SER A 82 0.08 16.11 -1.60
C SER A 82 1.19 15.51 -0.72
N ASN A 83 2.43 15.39 -1.23
CA ASN A 83 3.59 14.82 -0.54
C ASN A 83 4.72 15.84 -0.29
N ASN A 84 5.02 16.66 -1.29
CA ASN A 84 6.08 17.68 -1.37
C ASN A 84 7.52 17.19 -1.15
N ARG A 85 7.77 15.96 -0.66
CA ARG A 85 9.13 15.41 -0.47
C ARG A 85 9.56 14.47 -1.59
N MET A 86 8.63 13.69 -2.14
CA MET A 86 8.89 12.74 -3.24
C MET A 86 10.01 11.73 -2.90
N SER A 87 10.11 11.31 -1.63
CA SER A 87 11.14 10.40 -1.14
C SER A 87 10.51 9.08 -0.68
N ILE A 88 10.81 7.97 -1.37
CA ILE A 88 10.36 6.63 -0.96
C ILE A 88 10.96 6.25 0.42
N VAL A 89 12.17 6.71 0.74
CA VAL A 89 12.78 6.46 2.06
C VAL A 89 11.96 7.13 3.17
N ASP A 90 11.44 8.33 2.92
CA ASP A 90 10.56 9.02 3.87
C ASP A 90 9.19 8.31 3.96
N GLU A 91 8.63 7.86 2.82
CA GLU A 91 7.39 7.06 2.81
C GLU A 91 7.55 5.76 3.59
N MET A 92 8.72 5.10 3.54
CA MET A 92 8.99 3.89 4.33
C MET A 92 8.87 4.14 5.83
N TYR A 93 9.53 5.20 6.31
CA TYR A 93 9.47 5.57 7.73
C TYR A 93 8.04 5.92 8.15
N LEU A 94 7.35 6.72 7.35
CA LEU A 94 5.96 7.11 7.59
C LEU A 94 5.02 5.90 7.60
N ALA A 95 5.11 5.02 6.60
CA ALA A 95 4.30 3.80 6.52
C ALA A 95 4.38 2.99 7.82
N SER A 96 5.59 2.77 8.33
CA SER A 96 5.81 1.99 9.56
C SER A 96 5.15 2.64 10.78
N LEU A 97 5.37 3.95 10.99
CA LEU A 97 4.88 4.64 12.18
C LEU A 97 3.36 4.82 12.17
N ILE A 98 2.80 5.22 11.03
CA ILE A 98 1.37 5.49 10.91
C ILE A 98 0.56 4.22 11.17
N ASN A 99 0.98 3.08 10.64
CA ASN A 99 0.27 1.82 10.87
C ASN A 99 0.33 1.39 12.34
N LYS A 100 1.47 1.56 13.02
CA LYS A 100 1.58 1.32 14.47
C LYS A 100 0.67 2.25 15.27
N GLY A 101 0.58 3.51 14.88
CA GLY A 101 -0.35 4.48 15.49
C GLY A 101 -1.82 4.12 15.23
N ARG A 102 -2.15 3.74 13.99
CA ARG A 102 -3.51 3.31 13.59
C ARG A 102 -4.01 2.15 14.43
N GLU A 103 -3.16 1.16 14.72
CA GLU A 103 -3.51 0.00 15.55
C GLU A 103 -4.06 0.40 16.92
N VAL A 104 -3.52 1.46 17.53
CA VAL A 104 -4.01 1.99 18.81
C VAL A 104 -5.45 2.47 18.67
N TYR A 105 -5.76 3.20 17.60
CA TYR A 105 -7.11 3.70 17.35
C TYR A 105 -8.12 2.60 17.02
N THR A 106 -7.68 1.50 16.40
CA THR A 106 -8.58 0.42 15.96
C THR A 106 -8.74 -0.70 16.99
N LYS A 107 -7.74 -0.92 17.85
CA LYS A 107 -7.68 -2.08 18.77
C LYS A 107 -7.50 -1.69 20.24
N ASP A 108 -7.47 -0.40 20.56
CA ASP A 108 -7.23 0.14 21.91
C ASP A 108 -5.95 -0.43 22.58
N THR A 109 -4.95 -0.83 21.78
CA THR A 109 -3.71 -1.43 22.25
C THR A 109 -2.52 -1.07 21.35
N THR A 110 -1.32 -1.12 21.90
CA THR A 110 -0.08 -0.82 21.18
C THR A 110 0.62 -2.10 20.73
N ASP A 111 0.96 -2.15 19.44
CA ASP A 111 1.87 -3.16 18.90
C ASP A 111 3.04 -2.48 18.15
N PRO A 112 4.23 -2.39 18.77
CA PRO A 112 5.40 -1.78 18.11
C PRO A 112 5.91 -2.59 16.92
N THR A 113 5.40 -3.80 16.71
CA THR A 113 5.75 -4.71 15.61
C THR A 113 4.75 -4.67 14.45
N ALA A 114 3.68 -3.89 14.53
CA ALA A 114 2.54 -3.91 13.60
C ALA A 114 2.84 -3.57 12.11
N LEU A 115 4.06 -3.12 11.78
CA LEU A 115 4.56 -3.09 10.40
C LEU A 115 6.09 -2.99 10.47
N PRO A 116 6.81 -4.13 10.51
CA PRO A 116 8.25 -4.15 10.75
C PRO A 116 9.02 -3.66 9.53
N ALA A 117 10.27 -3.23 9.74
CA ALA A 117 11.09 -2.60 8.72
C ALA A 117 11.30 -3.50 7.49
N GLU A 118 11.41 -4.81 7.68
CA GLU A 118 11.55 -5.80 6.63
C GLU A 118 10.32 -5.86 5.72
N SER A 119 9.12 -5.72 6.29
CA SER A 119 7.88 -5.68 5.51
C SER A 119 7.82 -4.41 4.68
N VAL A 120 8.16 -3.27 5.28
CA VAL A 120 8.22 -1.98 4.58
C VAL A 120 9.29 -2.00 3.47
N LEU A 121 10.45 -2.61 3.70
CA LEU A 121 11.48 -2.75 2.67
C LEU A 121 10.98 -3.61 1.50
N LYS A 122 10.25 -4.70 1.77
CA LYS A 122 9.58 -5.49 0.72
C LYS A 122 8.56 -4.65 -0.05
N MET A 123 7.75 -3.84 0.65
CA MET A 123 6.81 -2.89 0.01
C MET A 123 7.52 -1.92 -0.94
N ALA A 124 8.71 -1.44 -0.57
CA ALA A 124 9.53 -0.53 -1.37
C ALA A 124 10.31 -1.23 -2.52
N THR A 125 10.42 -2.56 -2.51
CA THR A 125 11.30 -3.32 -3.42
C THR A 125 10.53 -4.40 -4.18
N VAL A 126 10.54 -5.65 -3.72
CA VAL A 126 9.93 -6.80 -4.41
C VAL A 126 8.44 -6.61 -4.66
N ASN A 127 7.69 -6.04 -3.71
CA ASN A 127 6.26 -5.75 -3.93
C ASN A 127 6.07 -4.55 -4.85
N GLY A 128 6.98 -3.58 -4.83
CA GLY A 128 6.99 -2.47 -5.79
C GLY A 128 7.11 -2.98 -7.23
N ALA A 129 8.05 -3.92 -7.46
CA ALA A 129 8.20 -4.59 -8.74
C ALA A 129 6.95 -5.39 -9.14
N LYS A 130 6.40 -6.19 -8.22
CA LYS A 130 5.15 -6.96 -8.45
C LYS A 130 3.95 -6.05 -8.73
N ALA A 131 3.87 -4.89 -8.08
CA ALA A 131 2.79 -3.92 -8.29
C ALA A 131 2.76 -3.31 -9.69
N VAL A 132 3.91 -3.28 -10.38
CA VAL A 132 4.03 -2.80 -11.75
C VAL A 132 4.30 -3.93 -12.76
N LEU A 133 4.07 -5.18 -12.35
CA LEU A 133 4.22 -6.40 -13.18
C LEU A 133 5.65 -6.64 -13.69
N TRP A 134 6.66 -6.17 -12.95
CA TRP A 134 8.09 -6.28 -13.28
C TRP A 134 8.86 -7.14 -12.28
N GLU A 135 8.19 -8.02 -11.53
CA GLU A 135 8.80 -8.89 -10.52
C GLU A 135 9.86 -9.85 -11.10
N ASN A 136 9.77 -10.18 -12.39
CA ASN A 136 10.77 -11.00 -13.09
C ASN A 136 11.98 -10.19 -13.58
N GLU A 137 11.90 -8.86 -13.54
CA GLU A 137 12.89 -7.94 -14.12
C GLU A 137 13.67 -7.19 -13.05
N ILE A 138 13.03 -6.76 -11.97
CA ILE A 138 13.60 -5.91 -10.90
C ILE A 138 13.07 -6.30 -9.51
N GLY A 139 13.52 -5.58 -8.48
CA GLY A 139 12.98 -5.66 -7.13
C GLY A 139 13.78 -6.55 -6.18
N SER A 140 14.66 -7.41 -6.70
CA SER A 140 15.55 -8.27 -5.90
C SER A 140 16.91 -8.49 -6.57
N LEU A 141 17.88 -8.91 -5.76
CA LEU A 141 19.23 -9.28 -6.21
C LEU A 141 19.27 -10.77 -6.53
N GLU A 142 18.80 -11.13 -7.72
CA GLU A 142 18.74 -12.50 -8.21
C GLU A 142 19.39 -12.61 -9.59
N VAL A 143 20.02 -13.76 -9.88
CA VAL A 143 20.61 -14.03 -11.20
C VAL A 143 19.51 -13.93 -12.26
N GLY A 144 19.77 -13.14 -13.31
CA GLY A 144 18.84 -12.93 -14.41
C GLY A 144 17.99 -11.66 -14.31
N LYS A 145 17.91 -11.02 -13.13
CA LYS A 145 17.21 -9.72 -12.97
C LYS A 145 18.14 -8.54 -13.19
N LYS A 146 17.56 -7.40 -13.55
CA LYS A 146 18.25 -6.10 -13.58
C LYS A 146 18.51 -5.63 -12.15
N VAL A 147 19.73 -5.15 -11.92
CA VAL A 147 20.20 -4.71 -10.61
C VAL A 147 20.03 -3.20 -10.48
N ILE A 148 19.20 -2.78 -9.52
CA ILE A 148 19.11 -1.39 -9.06
C ILE A 148 19.56 -1.38 -7.60
N ILE A 149 20.69 -0.72 -7.32
CA ILE A 149 21.24 -0.58 -5.97
C ILE A 149 21.20 0.88 -5.59
N LEU A 150 20.54 1.17 -4.46
CA LEU A 150 20.60 2.47 -3.81
C LEU A 150 21.68 2.42 -2.73
N PHE A 151 22.74 3.19 -2.92
CA PHE A 151 23.77 3.37 -1.91
C PHE A 151 23.41 4.61 -1.08
N SER A 152 23.22 4.43 0.24
CA SER A 152 23.13 5.54 1.19
C SER A 152 24.49 5.68 1.86
N PRO A 153 25.40 6.54 1.34
CA PRO A 153 26.63 6.83 2.05
C PRO A 153 26.25 7.50 3.36
N LYS A 154 26.58 6.88 4.49
CA LYS A 154 26.65 7.60 5.75
C LYS A 154 27.78 8.62 5.63
N THR A 155 27.41 9.89 5.50
CA THR A 155 28.29 11.03 5.79
C THR A 155 27.80 11.73 7.03
#